data_AF-R6L4A2-F1
#
_entry.id   AF-R6L4A2-F1
#
_cell.length_a   1.000
_cell.length_b   1.000
_cell.length_c   1.000
_cell.angle_alpha   90.00
_cell.angle_beta   90.00
_cell.angle_gamma   90.00
#
_symmetry.space_group_name_H-M   'P 1'
#
loop_
_entity.id
_entity.type
_entity.pdbx_description
1 polymer ?
#
loop_
_entity_poly.entity_id
_entity_poly.type
_entity_poly.pdbx_seq_one_letter_code
_entity_poly.pdbx_strand_id
1 'polypeptide(L)' 'MCFYCRCKTTRPSVTTHVVTFDDCIIIIKNVPCEECEECSEKYFSDEVMVRLEKIVEAARAIASEVFVTDYNNKVA' A
#
# COMPACT_ATOMS: atom_id res chain seq x y z
N MET A 1 2.16 -2.91 19.07
CA MET A 1 2.14 -4.35 19.39
C MET A 1 1.46 -5.08 18.25
N CYS A 2 2.18 -6.00 17.60
CA CYS A 2 1.70 -6.81 16.49
C CYS A 2 0.53 -7.68 16.91
N PHE A 3 -0.52 -7.71 16.09
CA PHE A 3 -1.73 -8.47 16.37
C PHE A 3 -1.49 -9.99 16.30
N TYR A 4 -0.68 -10.45 15.33
CA TYR A 4 -0.46 -11.87 15.05
C TYR A 4 0.57 -12.52 15.98
N CYS A 5 1.80 -11.99 16.04
CA CYS A 5 2.89 -12.61 16.81
C CYS A 5 3.10 -11.99 18.19
N ARG A 6 2.30 -10.96 18.57
CA ARG A 6 2.40 -10.23 19.84
C ARG A 6 3.74 -9.50 20.07
N CYS A 7 4.64 -9.46 19.09
CA CYS A 7 5.85 -8.64 19.16
C CYS A 7 5.48 -7.18 19.43
N LYS A 8 6.23 -6.52 20.31
CA LYS A 8 5.93 -5.14 20.72
C LYS A 8 6.54 -4.09 19.80
N THR A 9 7.56 -4.46 19.03
CA THR A 9 8.30 -3.55 18.15
C THR A 9 7.84 -3.68 16.70
N THR A 10 7.83 -2.55 16.03
CA THR A 10 7.71 -2.40 14.58
C THR A 10 8.80 -1.46 14.12
N ARG A 11 9.16 -1.55 12.84
CA ARG A 11 10.14 -0.68 12.19
C ARG A 11 9.50 -0.01 10.96
N PRO A 12 9.89 1.23 10.64
CA PRO A 12 9.54 1.83 9.35
C PRO A 12 10.10 1.02 8.19
N SER A 13 9.28 0.77 7.19
CA SER A 13 9.61 -0.01 5.99
C SER A 13 8.81 0.48 4.79
N VAL A 14 9.07 -0.08 3.61
CA VAL A 14 8.30 0.18 2.39
C VAL A 14 7.87 -1.13 1.76
N THR A 15 6.71 -1.12 1.10
CA THR A 15 6.19 -2.31 0.44
C THR A 15 5.47 -2.01 -0.86
N THR A 16 5.18 -3.05 -1.62
CA THR A 16 4.32 -2.98 -2.80
C THR A 16 2.91 -3.39 -2.39
N HIS A 17 1.94 -2.52 -2.64
CA HIS A 17 0.53 -2.79 -2.43
C HIS A 17 -0.13 -3.09 -3.79
N VAL A 18 -0.81 -4.22 -3.90
CA VAL A 18 -1.48 -4.65 -5.13
C VAL A 18 -2.98 -4.65 -4.88
N VAL A 19 -3.71 -3.94 -5.73
CA VAL A 19 -5.17 -3.85 -5.71
C VAL A 19 -5.71 -4.48 -6.98
N THR A 20 -6.65 -5.40 -6.83
CA THR A 20 -7.37 -6.03 -7.94
C THR A 20 -8.78 -5.45 -7.96
N PHE A 21 -9.18 -4.84 -9.07
CA PHE A 21 -10.48 -4.21 -9.23
C PHE A 21 -11.03 -4.54 -10.62
N ASP A 22 -12.14 -5.29 -10.67
CA ASP A 22 -12.70 -5.86 -11.91
C ASP A 22 -11.59 -6.55 -12.74
N ASP A 23 -11.35 -6.08 -13.96
CA ASP A 23 -10.30 -6.57 -14.88
C ASP A 23 -9.01 -5.73 -14.82
N CYS A 24 -8.85 -4.86 -13.81
CA CYS A 24 -7.70 -3.98 -13.64
C CYS A 24 -6.85 -4.40 -12.43
N ILE A 25 -5.55 -4.57 -12.65
CA ILE A 25 -4.56 -4.79 -11.59
C ILE A 25 -3.76 -3.51 -11.38
N ILE A 26 -3.86 -2.92 -10.19
CA ILE A 26 -3.15 -1.71 -9.79
C ILE A 26 -2.00 -2.10 -8.85
N ILE A 27 -0.76 -1.86 -9.27
CA ILE A 27 0.45 -2.15 -8.50
C ILE A 27 1.04 -0.83 -8.03
N ILE A 28 1.02 -0.59 -6.72
CA ILE A 28 1.54 0.63 -6.08
C ILE A 28 2.83 0.26 -5.35
N LYS A 29 3.97 0.76 -5.84
CA LYS A 29 5.30 0.50 -5.25
C LYS A 29 5.64 1.53 -4.18
N ASN A 30 6.60 1.19 -3.31
CA ASN A 30 7.19 2.10 -2.32
C ASN A 30 6.18 2.71 -1.34
N VAL A 31 5.14 1.95 -0.98
CA VAL A 31 4.14 2.34 0.02
C VAL A 31 4.77 2.27 1.41
N PRO A 32 4.84 3.38 2.17
CA PRO A 32 5.39 3.37 3.52
C PRO A 32 4.49 2.57 4.46
N CYS A 33 5.10 1.74 5.30
CA CYS A 33 4.40 0.93 6.29
C CYS A 33 5.27 0.68 7.52
N GLU A 34 4.65 0.29 8.62
CA GLU A 34 5.33 -0.27 9.77
C GLU A 34 5.40 -1.79 9.62
N GLU A 35 6.59 -2.36 9.65
CA GLU A 35 6.82 -3.81 9.56
C GLU A 35 7.13 -4.37 10.95
N CYS A 36 6.46 -5.46 11.32
CA CYS A 36 6.81 -6.19 12.53
C CYS A 36 8.17 -6.87 12.37
N GLU A 37 9.06 -6.66 13.33
CA GLU A 37 10.44 -7.18 13.25
C GLU A 37 10.55 -8.71 13.24
N GLU A 38 9.55 -9.42 13.78
CA GLU A 38 9.59 -10.87 13.95
C GLU A 38 8.84 -11.65 12.85
N CYS A 39 7.67 -11.16 12.44
CA CYS A 39 6.79 -11.88 11.50
C CYS A 39 6.61 -11.16 10.16
N SER A 40 7.27 -10.00 9.96
CA SER A 40 7.16 -9.17 8.76
C SER A 40 5.73 -8.72 8.40
N GLU A 41 4.81 -8.75 9.37
CA GLU A 41 3.47 -8.20 9.20
C GLU A 41 3.55 -6.69 8.95
N LYS A 42 2.75 -6.19 8.01
CA LYS A 42 2.80 -4.79 7.58
C LYS A 42 1.55 -4.05 8.04
N TYR A 43 1.76 -2.90 8.64
CA TYR A 43 0.72 -2.02 9.13
C TYR A 43 0.80 -0.69 8.39
N PHE A 44 -0.33 -0.23 7.90
CA PHE A 44 -0.46 1.07 7.25
C PHE A 44 -1.15 2.04 8.21
N SER A 45 -0.69 3.30 8.23
CA SER A 45 -1.38 4.35 8.97
C SER A 45 -2.62 4.82 8.21
N ASP A 46 -3.55 5.47 8.91
CA ASP A 46 -4.76 6.04 8.30
C ASP A 46 -4.41 7.03 7.18
N GLU A 47 -3.35 7.83 7.34
CA GLU A 47 -2.88 8.75 6.30
C GLU A 47 -2.43 8.02 5.02
N VAL A 48 -1.72 6.90 5.17
CA VAL A 48 -1.29 6.08 4.03
C VAL A 48 -2.48 5.46 3.33
N MET A 49 -3.45 4.95 4.09
CA MET A 49 -4.69 4.37 3.54
C MET A 49 -5.49 5.40 2.74
N VAL A 50 -5.70 6.61 3.28
CA VAL A 50 -6.39 7.70 2.56
C VAL A 50 -5.69 8.07 1.25
N ARG A 51 -4.35 8.05 1.22
CA ARG A 51 -3.60 8.30 -0.02
C ARG A 51 -3.70 7.14 -1.01
N LEU A 52 -3.66 5.90 -0.55
CA LEU A 52 -3.86 4.73 -1.41
C LEU A 52 -5.25 4.77 -2.07
N GLU A 53 -6.30 5.12 -1.33
CA GLU A 53 -7.65 5.26 -1.88
C GLU A 53 -7.71 6.27 -3.03
N LYS A 54 -7.07 7.43 -2.88
CA LYS A 54 -6.97 8.46 -3.94
C LYS A 54 -6.22 7.95 -5.18
N ILE A 55 -5.14 7.20 -4.99
CA ILE A 55 -4.37 6.61 -6.10
C ILE A 55 -5.24 5.62 -6.87
N VAL A 56 -5.97 4.75 -6.16
CA VAL A 56 -6.85 3.76 -6.76
C VAL A 56 -8.02 4.43 -7.48
N GLU A 57 -8.61 5.49 -6.91
CA GLU A 57 -9.68 6.26 -7.55
C GLU A 57 -9.21 6.95 -8.84
N ALA A 58 -8.02 7.57 -8.82
CA ALA A 58 -7.44 8.16 -10.02
C ALA A 58 -7.12 7.11 -11.10
N ALA A 59 -6.58 5.96 -10.69
CA ALA A 59 -6.28 4.86 -11.61
C ALA A 59 -7.55 4.28 -12.28
N ARG A 60 -8.67 4.21 -11.54
CA ARG A 60 -9.97 3.79 -12.08
C ARG A 60 -10.43 4.64 -13.26
N ALA A 61 -10.17 5.94 -13.25
CA ALA A 61 -10.60 6.84 -14.32
C ALA A 61 -9.84 6.66 -15.64
N ILE A 62 -8.71 5.95 -15.63
CA ILE A 62 -7.76 5.84 -16.75
C ILE A 62 -7.60 4.36 -17.20
N ALA A 63 -8.36 3.44 -16.61
CA ALA A 63 -7.97 2.03 -16.49
C ALA A 63 -7.66 1.31 -17.82
N SER A 64 -6.43 0.80 -17.91
CA SER A 64 -5.99 -0.34 -18.72
C SER A 64 -5.99 -1.61 -17.84
N GLU A 65 -5.86 -2.81 -18.43
CA GLU A 65 -5.83 -4.10 -17.70
C GLU A 65 -4.78 -4.15 -16.56
N VAL A 66 -3.65 -3.45 -16.70
CA VAL A 66 -2.62 -3.35 -15.66
C VAL A 66 -2.11 -1.91 -15.54
N PHE A 67 -2.10 -1.38 -14.31
CA PHE A 67 -1.61 -0.06 -13.98
C PHE A 67 -0.53 -0.14 -12.89
N VAL A 68 0.67 0.37 -13.17
CA VAL A 68 1.79 0.36 -12.21
C VAL A 68 2.17 1.80 -11.87
N THR A 69 2.18 2.13 -10.58
CA THR A 69 2.54 3.46 -10.09
C THR A 69 3.44 3.40 -8.86
N ASP A 70 4.09 4.52 -8.55
CA ASP A 70 4.90 4.71 -7.35
C ASP A 70 4.12 5.55 -6.35
N TYR A 71 4.10 5.14 -5.08
CA TYR A 71 3.41 5.86 -4.01
C TYR A 71 3.88 7.31 -3.89
N ASN A 72 5.17 7.57 -4.11
CA ASN A 72 5.75 8.91 -4.00
C ASN A 72 5.43 9.80 -5.19
N ASN A 73 4.95 9.24 -6.28
CA ASN A 73 4.56 10.03 -7.43
C ASN A 73 3.35 10.89 -7.05
N LYS A 74 3.38 12.18 -7.42
CA LYS A 74 2.24 13.06 -7.17
C LYS A 74 1.12 12.63 -8.11
N VAL A 75 0.01 12.15 -7.54
CA VAL A 75 -1.26 12.08 -8.25
C VAL A 75 -1.64 13.53 -8.52
N ALA A 76 -1.53 13.93 -9.79
CA ALA A 76 -1.81 15.29 -10.26
C ALA A 76 -3.32 15.53 -10.35
#